data_AF-A0AAV2VMT6-F1
#
_entry.id   AF-A0AAV2VMT6-F1
#
_cell.length_a   1.000
_cell.length_b   1.000
_cell.length_c   1.000
_cell.angle_alpha   90.00
_cell.angle_beta   90.00
_cell.angle_gamma   90.00
#
_symmetry.space_group_name_H-M   'P 1'
#
loop_
_entity.id
_entity.type
_entity.pdbx_description
1 polymer ?
#
loop_
_entity_poly.entity_id
_entity_poly.type
_entity_poly.pdbx_seq_one_letter_code
_entity_poly.pdbx_strand_id
1 'polypeptide(L)'
;MGKPAAHIGSAHTCPAVTGKIPHVGGPVAAGSPNVFVGGMPAVRQGDMCVCVGPPDSIAAGSSGVFINGKPAARQGDGTSHGGSVASGNPTVLIGETGSGSGGGSSALDRSQMPKHREPPENNDLADVAEFVPVVPSLASTAERLEAFAYLDIPMAEMCQKGLGNNAHTDCECA
;
A
#
# COMPACT_ATOMS: atom_id res chain seq x y z
N MET A 1 -11.12 20.34 -4.34
CA MET A 1 -10.91 20.69 -2.91
C MET A 1 -10.43 19.45 -2.16
N GLY A 2 -9.48 19.59 -1.24
CA GLY A 2 -8.99 18.47 -0.43
C GLY A 2 -10.04 18.03 0.60
N LYS A 3 -10.11 16.73 0.89
CA LYS A 3 -10.96 16.17 1.95
C LYS A 3 -10.13 15.94 3.23
N PRO A 4 -10.73 16.02 4.43
CA PRO A 4 -10.04 15.71 5.68
C PRO A 4 -9.38 14.32 5.65
N ALA A 5 -8.11 14.25 6.07
CA ALA A 5 -7.33 13.02 6.09
C ALA A 5 -7.81 12.09 7.21
N ALA A 6 -8.02 10.81 6.91
CA ALA A 6 -8.37 9.82 7.93
C ALA A 6 -7.13 9.40 8.73
N HIS A 7 -7.33 9.14 10.02
CA HIS A 7 -6.32 8.64 10.95
C HIS A 7 -6.90 7.52 11.82
N ILE A 8 -6.04 6.78 12.51
CA ILE A 8 -6.47 5.72 13.44
C ILE A 8 -7.47 6.29 14.44
N GLY A 9 -8.52 5.53 14.77
CA GLY A 9 -9.62 6.02 15.60
C GLY A 9 -10.71 6.78 14.86
N SER A 10 -10.53 7.11 13.57
CA SER A 10 -11.60 7.70 12.76
C SER A 10 -12.79 6.74 12.69
N ALA A 11 -14.01 7.24 12.90
CA ALA A 11 -15.21 6.43 12.78
C ALA A 11 -15.50 6.14 11.31
N HIS A 12 -16.00 4.94 11.02
CA HIS A 12 -16.67 4.64 9.75
C HIS A 12 -18.14 4.37 9.99
N THR A 13 -18.95 4.55 8.95
CA THR A 13 -20.34 4.12 8.91
C THR A 13 -20.40 2.83 8.12
N CYS A 14 -21.04 1.79 8.66
CA CYS A 14 -21.21 0.51 7.97
C CYS A 14 -22.71 0.20 7.80
N PRO A 15 -23.25 0.18 6.57
CA PRO A 15 -24.64 -0.15 6.29
C PRO A 15 -24.90 -1.66 6.12
N ALA A 16 -23.85 -2.49 6.11
CA ALA A 16 -24.00 -3.93 5.93
C ALA A 16 -24.83 -4.57 7.05
N VAL A 17 -25.45 -5.69 6.72
CA VAL A 17 -26.27 -6.48 7.65
C VAL A 17 -25.92 -7.94 7.46
N THR A 18 -25.59 -8.63 8.56
CA THR A 18 -25.44 -10.08 8.55
C THR A 18 -26.72 -10.71 9.09
N GLY A 19 -27.56 -11.22 8.19
CA GLY A 19 -28.85 -11.79 8.54
C GLY A 19 -29.82 -10.75 9.11
N LYS A 20 -30.10 -10.81 10.42
CA LYS A 20 -30.96 -9.85 11.14
C LYS A 20 -30.16 -8.83 11.96
N ILE A 21 -28.84 -8.98 12.05
CA ILE A 21 -27.99 -8.14 12.91
C ILE A 21 -27.39 -7.03 12.05
N PRO A 22 -27.78 -5.75 12.26
CA PRO A 22 -27.17 -4.64 11.55
C PRO A 22 -25.74 -4.45 12.02
N HIS A 23 -24.83 -4.22 11.08
CA HIS A 23 -23.49 -3.80 11.45
C HIS A 23 -23.53 -2.38 11.98
N VAL A 24 -22.60 -2.08 12.88
CA VAL A 24 -22.37 -0.72 13.38
C VAL A 24 -20.91 -0.42 13.14
N GLY A 25 -20.65 0.67 12.41
CA GLY A 25 -19.29 1.09 12.13
C GLY A 25 -18.62 1.64 13.39
N GLY A 26 -17.35 1.28 13.57
CA GLY A 26 -16.50 1.69 14.68
C GLY A 26 -15.22 2.37 14.20
N PRO A 27 -14.21 2.50 15.09
CA PRO A 27 -12.97 3.17 14.75
C PRO A 27 -12.11 2.34 13.76
N VAL A 28 -11.31 3.03 12.95
CA VAL A 28 -10.21 2.39 12.22
C VAL A 28 -9.17 1.89 13.22
N ALA A 29 -8.80 0.62 13.13
CA ALA A 29 -7.87 -0.05 14.05
C ALA A 29 -6.43 -0.15 13.54
N ALA A 30 -6.21 0.01 12.24
CA ALA A 30 -4.89 -0.06 11.64
C ALA A 30 -4.54 1.24 10.91
N GLY A 31 -3.26 1.56 10.85
CA GLY A 31 -2.74 2.71 10.13
C GLY A 31 -1.30 2.50 9.72
N SER A 32 -0.69 3.57 9.21
CA SER A 32 0.73 3.62 8.88
C SER A 32 1.60 3.58 10.14
N PRO A 33 2.71 2.82 10.14
CA PRO A 33 3.63 2.77 11.29
C PRO A 33 4.53 4.01 11.41
N ASN A 34 4.66 4.81 10.34
CA ASN A 34 5.64 5.89 10.24
C ASN A 34 5.09 7.23 9.73
N VAL A 35 3.87 7.27 9.21
CA VAL A 35 3.22 8.51 8.76
C VAL A 35 2.07 8.85 9.68
N PHE A 36 2.06 10.09 10.17
CA PHE A 36 1.11 10.58 11.16
C PHE A 36 0.31 11.77 10.61
N VAL A 37 -0.99 11.78 10.87
CA VAL A 37 -1.94 12.84 10.55
C VAL A 37 -2.48 13.38 11.88
N GLY A 38 -2.15 14.63 12.22
CA GLY A 38 -2.53 15.21 13.53
C GLY A 38 -1.98 14.46 14.74
N GLY A 39 -0.78 13.87 14.61
CA GLY A 39 -0.14 13.09 15.67
C GLY A 39 -0.63 11.64 15.79
N MET A 40 -1.61 11.23 14.99
CA MET A 40 -2.15 9.87 14.95
C MET A 40 -1.74 9.14 13.67
N PRO A 41 -1.47 7.83 13.69
CA PRO A 41 -1.18 7.03 12.49
C PRO A 41 -2.15 7.30 11.34
N ALA A 42 -1.61 7.62 10.17
CA ALA A 42 -2.37 7.91 8.97
C ALA A 42 -3.00 6.65 8.39
N VAL A 43 -4.24 6.73 7.94
CA VAL A 43 -4.98 5.57 7.44
C VAL A 43 -4.92 5.51 5.92
N ARG A 44 -4.89 4.29 5.39
CA ARG A 44 -4.71 3.97 3.98
C ARG A 44 -5.78 2.99 3.51
N GLN A 45 -5.90 2.86 2.19
CA GLN A 45 -6.67 1.78 1.58
C GLN A 45 -6.16 0.42 2.08
N GLY A 46 -7.10 -0.45 2.44
CA GLY A 46 -6.86 -1.79 2.97
C GLY A 46 -6.54 -1.83 4.46
N ASP A 47 -6.47 -0.70 5.17
CA ASP A 47 -6.36 -0.72 6.63
C ASP A 47 -7.70 -1.18 7.26
N MET A 48 -7.60 -1.96 8.35
CA MET A 48 -8.75 -2.59 9.01
C MET A 48 -9.54 -1.61 9.89
N CYS A 49 -10.85 -1.78 9.86
CA CYS A 49 -11.82 -1.05 10.66
C CYS A 49 -12.59 -2.00 11.60
N VAL A 50 -12.82 -1.56 12.83
CA VAL A 50 -13.61 -2.33 13.80
C VAL A 50 -15.09 -2.14 13.50
N CYS A 51 -15.78 -3.22 13.20
CA CYS A 51 -17.21 -3.23 12.93
C CYS A 51 -17.92 -4.18 13.89
N VAL A 52 -19.18 -3.92 14.22
CA VAL A 52 -20.03 -4.90 14.92
C VAL A 52 -20.47 -5.95 13.90
N GLY A 53 -19.63 -6.96 13.72
CA GLY A 53 -19.73 -7.96 12.66
C GLY A 53 -18.32 -8.49 12.29
N PRO A 54 -18.12 -9.03 11.08
CA PRO A 54 -16.78 -9.22 10.54
C PRO A 54 -15.99 -7.89 10.50
N PRO A 55 -14.66 -7.91 10.60
CA PRO A 55 -13.84 -6.72 10.41
C PRO A 55 -14.07 -6.10 9.03
N ASP A 56 -14.26 -4.78 8.98
CA ASP A 56 -14.36 -4.04 7.72
C ASP A 56 -12.96 -3.56 7.31
N SER A 57 -12.81 -3.14 6.05
CA SER A 57 -11.56 -2.57 5.53
C SER A 57 -11.86 -1.41 4.61
N ILE A 58 -10.93 -0.48 4.52
CA ILE A 58 -11.10 0.68 3.64
C ILE A 58 -10.88 0.24 2.19
N ALA A 59 -11.92 0.38 1.36
CA ALA A 59 -11.91 -0.04 -0.03
C ALA A 59 -11.40 1.04 -0.98
N ALA A 60 -11.56 2.32 -0.64
CA ALA A 60 -11.17 3.45 -1.47
C ALA A 60 -10.20 4.41 -0.76
N GLY A 61 -9.44 5.18 -1.54
CA GLY A 61 -8.53 6.21 -1.05
C GLY A 61 -8.33 7.33 -2.07
N SER A 62 -7.37 8.22 -1.81
CA SER A 62 -6.96 9.27 -2.75
C SER A 62 -6.35 8.68 -4.04
N SER A 63 -6.66 9.30 -5.18
CA SER A 63 -6.05 8.98 -6.48
C SER A 63 -4.64 9.56 -6.68
N GLY A 64 -4.19 10.45 -5.79
CA GLY A 64 -2.95 11.21 -5.98
C GLY A 64 -1.98 11.19 -4.82
N VAL A 65 -2.46 10.87 -3.62
CA VAL A 65 -1.63 10.84 -2.41
C VAL A 65 -1.52 9.41 -1.91
N PHE A 66 -0.28 8.93 -1.82
CA PHE A 66 0.05 7.59 -1.40
C PHE A 66 0.86 7.65 -0.11
N ILE A 67 0.47 6.85 0.87
CA ILE A 67 1.16 6.70 2.15
C ILE A 67 1.64 5.25 2.22
N ASN A 68 2.96 5.04 2.33
CA ASN A 68 3.57 3.70 2.30
C ASN A 68 3.15 2.88 1.04
N GLY A 69 3.10 3.53 -0.13
CA GLY A 69 2.72 2.89 -1.38
C GLY A 69 1.24 2.54 -1.54
N LYS A 70 0.38 2.85 -0.56
CA LYS A 70 -1.07 2.64 -0.63
C LYS A 70 -1.81 3.99 -0.69
N PRO A 71 -2.93 4.10 -1.41
CA PRO A 71 -3.77 5.30 -1.42
C PRO A 71 -4.13 5.77 0.00
N ALA A 72 -3.96 7.06 0.27
CA ALA A 72 -4.31 7.65 1.56
C ALA A 72 -5.83 7.74 1.72
N ALA A 73 -6.36 7.25 2.84
CA ALA A 73 -7.79 7.30 3.12
C ALA A 73 -8.20 8.67 3.67
N ARG A 74 -9.41 9.09 3.34
CA ARG A 74 -9.97 10.40 3.65
C ARG A 74 -11.40 10.24 4.13
N GLN A 75 -11.93 11.29 4.75
CA GLN A 75 -13.34 11.36 5.06
C GLN A 75 -14.19 11.19 3.80
N GLY A 76 -15.16 10.29 3.87
CA GLY A 76 -16.06 9.91 2.78
C GLY A 76 -15.51 8.86 1.83
N ASP A 77 -14.30 8.35 2.03
CA ASP A 77 -13.81 7.22 1.23
C ASP A 77 -14.54 5.92 1.64
N GLY A 78 -14.88 5.10 0.65
CA GLY A 78 -15.72 3.91 0.84
C GLY A 78 -15.03 2.76 1.57
N THR A 79 -15.82 1.98 2.31
CA THR A 79 -15.38 0.73 2.96
C THR A 79 -15.90 -0.51 2.24
N SER A 80 -15.31 -1.67 2.51
CA SER A 80 -15.64 -2.94 1.87
C SER A 80 -17.06 -3.41 2.19
N HIS A 81 -17.61 -3.00 3.33
CA HIS A 81 -19.02 -3.22 3.69
C HIS A 81 -20.01 -2.25 3.01
N GLY A 82 -19.56 -1.48 2.01
CA GLY A 82 -20.39 -0.49 1.32
C GLY A 82 -20.64 0.78 2.12
N GLY A 83 -19.89 0.96 3.21
CA GLY A 83 -19.91 2.12 4.06
C GLY A 83 -18.94 3.22 3.63
N SER A 84 -18.66 4.14 4.55
CA SER A 84 -17.67 5.20 4.32
C SER A 84 -17.02 5.67 5.61
N VAL A 85 -15.80 6.20 5.52
CA VAL A 85 -15.14 6.86 6.65
C VAL A 85 -15.91 8.14 7.02
N ALA A 86 -16.47 8.17 8.23
CA ALA A 86 -17.37 9.24 8.69
C ALA A 86 -16.61 10.48 9.19
N SER A 87 -15.41 10.30 9.75
CA SER A 87 -14.60 11.37 10.34
C SER A 87 -13.17 11.38 9.81
N GLY A 88 -12.55 12.56 9.81
CA GLY A 88 -11.12 12.72 9.55
C GLY A 88 -10.58 13.96 10.26
N ASN A 89 -9.28 14.21 10.13
CA ASN A 89 -8.65 15.38 10.70
C ASN A 89 -8.90 16.62 9.81
N PRO A 90 -9.59 17.67 10.31
CA PRO A 90 -9.92 18.85 9.52
C PRO A 90 -8.70 19.73 9.19
N THR A 91 -7.56 19.56 9.86
CA THR A 91 -6.36 20.37 9.62
C THR A 91 -5.48 19.85 8.49
N VAL A 92 -5.61 18.57 8.14
CA VAL A 92 -4.84 17.93 7.07
C VAL A 92 -5.80 17.55 5.95
N LEU A 93 -5.69 18.22 4.80
CA LEU A 93 -6.58 18.03 3.66
C LEU A 93 -5.84 17.31 2.52
N ILE A 94 -6.36 16.15 2.09
CA ILE A 94 -5.80 15.33 1.02
C ILE A 94 -6.62 15.51 -0.27
N GLY A 95 -5.94 15.93 -1.33
CA GLY A 95 -6.51 16.15 -2.66
C GLY A 95 -6.69 14.89 -3.52
N GLU A 96 -7.22 15.10 -4.71
CA GLU A 96 -7.30 14.12 -5.80
C GLU A 96 -6.53 14.68 -6.99
N THR A 97 -5.79 13.85 -7.70
CA THR A 97 -5.04 14.22 -8.92
C THR A 97 -5.93 14.34 -10.17
N GLY A 98 -7.25 14.52 -10.01
CA GLY A 98 -8.22 14.49 -11.11
C GLY A 98 -9.18 15.69 -11.21
N SER A 99 -9.06 16.71 -10.34
CA SER A 99 -9.95 17.88 -10.41
C SER A 99 -9.27 19.16 -9.91
N GLY A 100 -8.09 19.42 -10.46
CA GLY A 100 -7.39 20.70 -10.39
C GLY A 100 -7.36 21.36 -11.75
N SER A 101 -8.35 22.19 -12.04
CA SER A 101 -8.21 23.28 -12.99
C SER A 101 -7.08 24.19 -12.49
N GLY A 102 -5.91 24.17 -13.14
CA GLY A 102 -4.80 25.08 -12.84
C GLY A 102 -3.42 24.42 -12.91
N GLY A 103 -2.80 24.47 -14.09
CA GLY A 103 -1.37 24.17 -14.29
C GLY A 103 -1.11 23.30 -15.52
N GLY A 104 -0.92 23.93 -16.68
CA GLY A 104 -0.77 23.25 -17.97
C GLY A 104 0.39 22.25 -18.01
N SER A 105 0.06 20.98 -18.26
CA SER A 105 0.90 20.14 -19.10
C SER A 105 0.30 20.22 -20.50
N SER A 106 0.94 21.02 -21.34
CA SER A 106 0.65 21.12 -22.76
C SER A 106 0.50 19.70 -23.31
N ALA A 107 -0.66 19.41 -23.88
CA ALA A 107 -0.78 18.32 -24.83
C ALA A 107 0.34 18.53 -25.85
N LEU A 108 1.33 17.64 -25.86
CA LEU A 108 2.24 17.53 -26.99
C LEU A 108 1.35 17.11 -28.16
N ASP A 109 1.01 18.11 -28.97
CA ASP A 109 0.38 18.01 -30.27
C ASP A 109 1.06 16.89 -31.07
N ARG A 110 0.38 15.74 -31.16
CA ARG A 110 0.85 14.53 -31.84
C ARG A 110 0.97 14.73 -33.36
N SER A 111 0.64 15.91 -33.86
CA SER A 111 0.68 16.33 -35.26
C SER A 111 2.10 16.70 -35.72
N GLN A 112 3.06 16.89 -34.81
CA GLN A 112 4.46 17.23 -35.12
C GLN A 112 5.44 16.05 -35.03
N MET A 113 4.94 14.81 -34.95
CA MET A 113 5.83 13.64 -35.09
C MET A 113 6.25 13.47 -36.56
N PRO A 114 7.54 13.58 -36.91
CA PRO A 114 7.99 13.30 -38.27
C PRO A 114 7.72 11.83 -38.60
N LYS A 115 6.86 11.59 -39.59
CA LYS A 115 6.64 10.26 -40.17
C LYS A 115 7.85 9.92 -41.03
N HIS A 116 8.35 8.69 -40.86
CA HIS A 116 9.45 8.07 -41.60
C HIS A 116 10.86 8.51 -41.18
N ARG A 117 11.48 7.68 -40.33
CA ARG A 117 12.86 7.29 -40.54
C ARG A 117 12.91 5.77 -40.51
N GLU A 118 13.24 5.18 -41.66
CA GLU A 118 13.43 3.74 -41.82
C GLU A 118 14.53 3.23 -40.87
N PRO A 119 14.42 1.98 -40.37
CA PRO A 119 15.45 1.41 -39.50
C PRO A 119 16.69 1.06 -40.35
N PRO A 120 17.89 1.57 -40.02
CA PRO A 120 19.11 1.03 -40.60
C PRO A 120 19.34 -0.39 -40.07
N GLU A 121 19.51 -1.31 -41.03
CA GLU A 121 19.94 -2.69 -40.87
C GLU A 121 21.29 -2.77 -40.12
N ASN A 122 21.46 -3.89 -39.40
CA ASN A 122 22.69 -4.67 -39.12
C ASN A 122 24.03 -3.91 -38.95
N ASN A 123 24.89 -4.18 -37.98
CA ASN A 123 25.20 -5.36 -37.18
C ASN A 123 26.19 -4.91 -36.09
N ASP A 124 26.44 -5.80 -35.12
CA ASP A 124 27.64 -5.86 -34.26
C ASP A 124 27.66 -5.11 -32.92
N LEU A 125 27.24 -5.85 -31.88
CA LEU A 125 27.92 -6.05 -30.58
C LEU A 125 28.32 -4.81 -29.74
N ALA A 126 27.44 -4.41 -28.80
CA ALA A 126 27.75 -4.17 -27.38
C ALA A 126 26.51 -3.59 -26.65
N ASP A 127 26.42 -3.83 -25.34
CA ASP A 127 25.50 -3.23 -24.36
C ASP A 127 24.16 -3.93 -24.07
N VAL A 128 24.16 -5.26 -24.07
CA VAL A 128 23.34 -6.00 -23.09
C VAL A 128 24.23 -6.52 -21.96
N ALA A 129 23.82 -6.19 -20.72
CA ALA A 129 24.47 -6.45 -19.42
C ALA A 129 25.68 -5.53 -19.12
N GLU A 130 25.89 -4.93 -17.95
CA GLU A 130 25.59 -5.34 -16.57
C GLU A 130 25.94 -4.20 -15.58
N PHE A 131 25.74 -4.42 -14.27
CA PHE A 131 26.51 -3.84 -13.13
C PHE A 131 26.12 -2.40 -12.64
N VAL A 132 25.83 -2.05 -11.36
CA VAL A 132 26.00 -2.68 -10.02
C VAL A 132 25.06 -2.02 -8.97
N PRO A 133 24.67 -2.75 -7.90
CA PRO A 133 24.04 -2.27 -6.65
C PRO A 133 24.91 -1.31 -5.80
N VAL A 134 24.26 -0.49 -4.95
CA VAL A 134 24.95 0.18 -3.82
C VAL A 134 24.18 -0.03 -2.52
N VAL A 135 24.52 -1.11 -1.84
CA VAL A 135 24.83 -1.15 -0.39
C VAL A 135 26.20 -1.86 -0.32
N PRO A 136 27.13 -1.56 0.61
CA PRO A 136 26.86 -1.46 2.05
C PRO A 136 27.74 -0.48 2.85
N SER A 137 27.32 -0.19 4.09
CA SER A 137 28.25 -0.10 5.22
C SER A 137 27.51 -0.46 6.50
N LEU A 138 27.56 -1.75 6.84
CA LEU A 138 27.29 -2.27 8.17
C LEU A 138 28.59 -2.21 8.95
N ALA A 139 28.64 -1.45 10.05
CA ALA A 139 29.46 -1.78 11.22
C ALA A 139 29.11 -0.84 12.38
N SER A 140 28.27 -1.32 13.29
CA SER A 140 28.39 -1.19 14.75
C SER A 140 27.16 -1.87 15.35
N THR A 141 27.10 -3.21 15.34
CA THR A 141 27.35 -4.04 16.55
C THR A 141 26.72 -3.43 17.80
N ALA A 142 25.53 -3.90 18.16
CA ALA A 142 25.37 -4.96 19.15
C ALA A 142 25.69 -4.44 20.56
N GLU A 143 24.64 -4.19 21.35
CA GLU A 143 24.60 -4.63 22.74
C GLU A 143 23.18 -4.53 23.32
N ARG A 144 22.76 -5.67 23.92
CA ARG A 144 21.60 -5.94 24.79
C ARG A 144 20.25 -6.23 24.09
N LEU A 145 19.71 -7.46 23.96
CA LEU A 145 19.76 -8.68 24.81
C LEU A 145 19.57 -8.33 26.31
N GLU A 146 18.50 -8.66 27.01
CA GLU A 146 17.66 -9.85 27.08
C GLU A 146 16.36 -9.45 27.79
N ALA A 147 15.23 -10.05 27.41
CA ALA A 147 14.44 -10.79 28.41
C ALA A 147 13.39 -11.69 27.74
N PHE A 148 13.72 -12.98 27.65
CA PHE A 148 12.92 -14.15 28.08
C PHE A 148 11.42 -14.22 27.66
N ALA A 149 10.87 -15.28 27.08
CA ALA A 149 11.36 -16.61 26.73
C ALA A 149 10.27 -17.39 25.99
N TYR A 150 10.71 -18.40 25.23
CA TYR A 150 10.13 -19.76 25.13
C TYR A 150 8.68 -19.96 24.65
N LEU A 151 8.57 -20.57 23.45
CA LEU A 151 8.09 -21.96 23.36
C LEU A 151 8.54 -22.58 22.02
N ASP A 152 9.25 -23.69 22.16
CA ASP A 152 9.96 -24.48 21.15
C ASP A 152 9.10 -25.03 20.00
N ILE A 153 9.53 -24.82 18.76
CA ILE A 153 9.32 -25.79 17.67
C ILE A 153 10.62 -25.87 16.83
N PRO A 154 11.27 -27.05 16.72
CA PRO A 154 12.56 -27.20 16.03
C PRO A 154 12.44 -27.04 14.50
N MET A 155 13.38 -26.25 13.95
CA MET A 155 13.57 -25.87 12.53
C MET A 155 13.89 -27.03 11.56
N ALA A 156 13.65 -28.29 11.94
CA ALA A 156 13.93 -29.46 11.11
C ALA A 156 12.75 -29.87 10.21
N GLU A 157 11.55 -29.32 10.42
CA GLU A 157 10.32 -29.76 9.72
C GLU A 157 9.66 -28.65 8.85
N MET A 158 10.42 -27.63 8.46
CA MET A 158 9.97 -26.66 7.44
C MET A 158 10.47 -27.01 6.03
N CYS A 159 11.33 -28.02 5.88
CA CYS A 159 11.86 -28.44 4.59
C CYS A 159 10.94 -29.44 3.84
N GLN A 160 9.87 -29.94 4.47
CA GLN A 160 8.95 -30.95 3.87
C GLN A 160 7.62 -30.39 3.37
N LYS A 161 7.33 -29.08 3.51
CA LYS A 161 6.03 -28.50 3.12
C LYS A 161 6.06 -27.57 1.90
N GLY A 162 7.15 -27.53 1.13
CA GLY A 162 7.13 -27.14 -0.30
C GLY A 162 6.30 -25.92 -0.68
N LEU A 163 6.44 -24.79 0.03
CA LEU A 163 5.72 -23.53 -0.28
C LEU A 163 6.72 -22.37 -0.44
N GLY A 164 7.73 -22.59 -1.28
CA GLY A 164 8.51 -21.54 -1.92
C GLY A 164 8.12 -21.50 -3.40
N ASN A 165 7.56 -20.37 -3.83
CA ASN A 165 6.99 -20.20 -5.17
C ASN A 165 8.04 -20.38 -6.28
N ASN A 166 7.81 -21.36 -7.14
CA ASN A 166 8.22 -21.47 -8.55
C ASN A 166 9.73 -21.40 -8.87
N ALA A 167 10.39 -22.56 -8.81
CA ALA A 167 11.42 -22.92 -9.80
C ALA A 167 11.30 -24.43 -10.10
N HIS A 168 10.69 -24.73 -11.24
CA HIS A 168 10.82 -26.01 -11.93
C HIS A 168 12.23 -26.05 -12.51
N THR A 169 13.09 -26.96 -12.05
CA THR A 169 13.94 -27.90 -12.82
C THR A 169 15.10 -28.39 -11.96
N ASP A 170 15.12 -29.72 -11.76
CA ASP A 170 16.28 -30.58 -11.52
C ASP A 170 16.98 -30.52 -10.15
N CYS A 171 16.45 -31.30 -9.21
CA CYS A 171 17.25 -31.84 -8.11
C CYS A 171 17.02 -33.36 -8.02
N GLU A 172 17.69 -34.12 -8.89
CA GLU A 172 17.97 -35.53 -8.61
C GLU A 172 18.94 -35.59 -7.42
N CYS A 173 18.49 -36.16 -6.31
CA CYS A 173 19.37 -36.66 -5.27
C CYS A 173 18.73 -37.86 -4.58
N ALA A 174 19.25 -39.04 -4.96
CA ALA A 174 19.32 -40.34 -4.28
C ALA A 174 18.09 -40.91 -3.56
#